data_AF-D8RAT1-F1
#
_entry.id   AF-D8RAT1-F1
#
_cell.length_a   1.000
_cell.length_b   1.000
_cell.length_c   1.000
_cell.angle_alpha   90.00
_cell.angle_beta   90.00
_cell.angle_gamma   90.00
#
_symmetry.space_group_name_H-M   'P 1'
#
loop_
_entity.id
_entity.type
_entity.pdbx_description
1 polymer ?
#
loop_
_entity_poly.entity_id
_entity_poly.type
_entity_poly.pdbx_seq_one_letter_code
_entity_poly.pdbx_strand_id
1 'polypeptide(L)'
;MECRQRLKQACTRNLHCGHHCCGVRGERNCLPCLEEECQKQKLSGKALASADDFCGICLVEALRSAPSILLQCGHIVHLHCAKRQIQQGCPGPQISFGYLKCPQCKLLMKHSKLDADMHKHLTTMGQIKARAIKRLKLEGVYDKLKASCSSDDKLTSLALEQYQYYMCSKCKNPYYGGKRNCGPNLAEDQGRQYDPSELVCGGCSAGADGKCKLGHGNQFVEFKCRFCCSIATFFCFGTIHFCDSCHGIWPQQHSSSYVLPQCKGPQHCPLGIAHAPNGKEHCLGCSMCRSQEQL
;
A
#
# COMPACT_ATOMS: atom_id res chain seq x y z
N MET A 1 -30.78 -1.24 8.08
CA MET A 1 -30.70 -0.47 6.81
C MET A 1 -29.91 -1.18 5.72
N GLU A 2 -28.88 -1.96 6.07
CA GLU A 2 -27.99 -2.65 5.12
C GLU A 2 -28.70 -3.66 4.20
N CYS A 3 -29.63 -4.47 4.72
CA CYS A 3 -30.41 -5.43 3.93
C CYS A 3 -31.19 -4.76 2.78
N ARG A 4 -31.83 -3.61 3.04
CA ARG A 4 -32.56 -2.85 2.00
C ARG A 4 -31.64 -2.34 0.89
N GLN A 5 -30.40 -1.97 1.22
CA GLN A 5 -29.43 -1.52 0.23
C GLN A 5 -28.93 -2.68 -0.64
N ARG A 6 -28.65 -3.84 -0.02
CA ARG A 6 -28.29 -5.07 -0.75
C ARG A 6 -29.41 -5.48 -1.71
N LEU A 7 -30.68 -5.44 -1.28
CA LEU A 7 -31.84 -5.76 -2.12
C LEU A 7 -31.95 -4.85 -3.36
N LYS A 8 -31.67 -3.55 -3.22
CA LYS A 8 -31.65 -2.61 -4.36
C LYS A 8 -30.58 -2.96 -5.40
N GLN A 9 -29.48 -3.58 -4.97
CA GLN A 9 -28.38 -3.99 -5.84
C GLN A 9 -28.54 -5.41 -6.39
N ALA A 10 -29.46 -6.21 -5.85
CA ALA A 10 -29.71 -7.57 -6.32
C ALA A 10 -30.29 -7.59 -7.73
N CYS A 11 -29.79 -8.51 -8.55
CA CYS A 11 -30.43 -8.85 -9.81
C CYS A 11 -31.83 -9.43 -9.54
N THR A 12 -32.79 -9.11 -10.39
CA THR A 12 -34.18 -9.58 -10.28
C THR A 12 -34.56 -10.56 -11.39
N ARG A 13 -33.57 -11.04 -12.16
CA ARG A 13 -33.78 -11.95 -13.30
C ARG A 13 -33.71 -13.40 -12.83
N ASN A 14 -34.44 -14.27 -13.53
CA ASN A 14 -34.26 -15.71 -13.47
C ASN A 14 -33.28 -16.15 -14.55
N LEU A 15 -32.46 -17.14 -14.23
CA LEU A 15 -31.54 -17.78 -15.16
C LEU A 15 -32.30 -18.81 -16.01
N HIS A 16 -31.70 -19.25 -17.12
CA HIS A 16 -32.29 -20.25 -18.02
C HIS A 16 -32.54 -21.59 -17.32
N CYS A 17 -31.79 -21.92 -16.26
CA CYS A 17 -31.98 -23.10 -15.44
C CYS A 17 -33.15 -23.00 -14.45
N GLY A 18 -33.90 -21.88 -14.43
CA GLY A 18 -35.03 -21.65 -13.53
C GLY A 18 -34.66 -20.98 -12.19
N HIS A 19 -33.38 -21.01 -11.80
CA HIS A 19 -32.91 -20.40 -10.56
C HIS A 19 -32.84 -18.86 -10.61
N HIS A 20 -33.04 -18.22 -9.46
CA HIS A 20 -32.85 -16.78 -9.31
C HIS A 20 -31.37 -16.40 -9.46
N CYS A 21 -31.10 -15.29 -10.14
CA CYS A 21 -29.74 -14.80 -10.30
C CYS A 21 -29.21 -14.19 -8.99
N CYS A 22 -28.17 -14.79 -8.40
CA CYS A 22 -27.45 -14.24 -7.23
C CYS A 22 -26.51 -13.06 -7.56
N GLY A 23 -26.51 -12.60 -8.81
CA GLY A 23 -25.69 -11.50 -9.32
C GLY A 23 -26.19 -10.10 -8.99
N VAL A 24 -25.60 -9.10 -9.66
CA VAL A 24 -25.89 -7.68 -9.41
C VAL A 24 -26.83 -7.11 -10.48
N ARG A 25 -27.66 -6.15 -10.08
CA ARG A 25 -28.58 -5.43 -10.97
C ARG A 25 -27.84 -4.65 -12.05
N GLY A 26 -28.37 -4.71 -13.27
CA GLY A 26 -27.89 -3.93 -14.41
C GLY A 26 -26.61 -4.47 -15.03
N GLU A 27 -26.21 -5.70 -14.73
CA GLU A 27 -25.16 -6.40 -15.48
C GLU A 27 -25.68 -6.87 -16.83
N ARG A 28 -24.83 -6.78 -17.86
CA ARG A 28 -25.15 -7.24 -19.21
C ARG A 28 -25.41 -8.75 -19.20
N ASN A 29 -24.49 -9.49 -18.59
CA ASN A 29 -24.61 -10.93 -18.38
C ASN A 29 -24.90 -11.19 -16.90
N CYS A 30 -25.88 -12.05 -16.61
CA CYS A 30 -26.12 -12.50 -15.25
C CYS A 30 -24.94 -13.33 -14.73
N LEU A 31 -24.77 -13.36 -13.42
CA LEU A 31 -23.86 -14.30 -12.76
C LEU A 31 -24.27 -15.73 -13.15
N PRO A 32 -23.32 -16.62 -13.48
CA PRO A 32 -23.60 -18.04 -13.67
C PRO A 32 -24.33 -18.63 -12.45
N CYS A 33 -25.17 -19.64 -12.68
CA CYS A 33 -25.88 -20.30 -11.60
C CYS A 33 -24.89 -20.93 -10.61
N LEU A 34 -25.10 -20.69 -9.32
CA LEU A 34 -24.23 -21.19 -8.27
C LEU A 34 -24.69 -22.52 -7.68
N GLU A 35 -25.88 -23.01 -8.05
CA GLU A 35 -26.38 -24.32 -7.62
C GLU A 35 -25.54 -25.45 -8.25
N GLU A 36 -25.06 -26.38 -7.44
CA GLU A 36 -24.07 -27.39 -7.85
C GLU A 36 -24.53 -28.25 -9.03
N GLU A 37 -25.82 -28.59 -9.09
CA GLU A 37 -26.44 -29.32 -10.20
C GLU A 37 -26.35 -28.59 -11.54
N CYS A 38 -26.39 -27.25 -11.54
CA CYS A 38 -26.27 -26.43 -12.73
C CYS A 38 -24.80 -26.28 -13.18
N GLN A 39 -23.85 -26.40 -12.26
CA GLN A 39 -22.42 -26.25 -12.54
C GLN A 39 -21.76 -27.48 -13.19
N LYS A 40 -22.47 -28.63 -13.22
CA LYS A 40 -21.99 -29.88 -13.82
C LYS A 40 -21.81 -29.79 -15.35
N GLN A 41 -22.36 -28.76 -16.00
CA GLN A 41 -22.14 -28.44 -17.42
C GLN A 41 -21.00 -27.41 -17.57
N LYS A 42 -19.75 -27.86 -17.42
CA LYS A 42 -18.59 -26.96 -17.33
C LYS A 42 -18.28 -26.22 -18.63
N LEU A 43 -18.34 -24.90 -18.57
CA LEU A 43 -17.45 -24.03 -19.36
C LEU A 43 -16.07 -23.99 -18.66
N SER A 44 -15.00 -24.37 -19.37
CA SER A 44 -13.61 -23.97 -19.04
C SER A 44 -12.93 -24.55 -17.78
N GLY A 45 -13.23 -25.79 -17.36
CA GLY A 45 -12.30 -26.61 -16.54
C GLY A 45 -12.01 -26.22 -15.08
N LYS A 46 -12.45 -25.05 -14.58
CA LYS A 46 -12.42 -24.69 -13.15
C LYS A 46 -13.84 -24.71 -12.57
N ALA A 47 -14.01 -25.40 -11.44
CA ALA A 47 -15.27 -25.34 -10.69
C ALA A 47 -15.46 -23.92 -10.13
N LEU A 48 -16.67 -23.38 -10.25
CA LEU A 48 -17.03 -22.13 -9.60
C LEU A 48 -17.37 -22.42 -8.13
N ALA A 49 -17.38 -21.36 -7.31
CA ALA A 49 -17.87 -21.48 -5.94
C ALA A 49 -19.36 -21.85 -5.96
N SER A 50 -19.78 -22.67 -5.00
CA SER A 50 -21.18 -23.05 -4.79
C SER A 50 -21.96 -21.88 -4.17
N ALA A 51 -23.29 -21.95 -4.24
CA ALA A 51 -24.16 -20.96 -3.62
C ALA A 51 -24.04 -20.91 -2.08
N ASP A 52 -23.70 -22.05 -1.47
CA ASP A 52 -23.57 -22.23 -0.02
C ASP A 52 -22.14 -22.01 0.50
N ASP A 53 -21.16 -21.86 -0.40
CA ASP A 53 -19.82 -21.45 -0.05
C ASP A 53 -19.82 -20.06 0.61
N PHE A 54 -19.00 -19.88 1.64
CA PHE A 54 -18.80 -18.59 2.27
C PHE A 54 -18.06 -17.63 1.33
N CYS A 55 -18.46 -16.35 1.35
CA CYS A 55 -17.72 -15.34 0.63
C CYS A 55 -16.30 -15.22 1.17
N GLY A 56 -15.30 -15.33 0.29
CA GLY A 56 -13.88 -15.29 0.66
C GLY A 56 -13.37 -13.97 1.28
N ILE A 57 -14.20 -12.93 1.38
CA ILE A 57 -13.88 -11.67 2.05
C ILE A 57 -14.45 -11.62 3.46
N CYS A 58 -15.76 -11.84 3.64
CA CYS A 58 -16.37 -11.77 4.97
C CYS A 58 -16.20 -13.05 5.78
N LEU A 59 -16.09 -14.21 5.11
CA LEU A 59 -15.99 -15.54 5.72
C LEU A 59 -17.13 -15.87 6.70
N VAL A 60 -18.26 -15.17 6.60
CA VAL A 60 -19.38 -15.26 7.55
C VAL A 60 -20.70 -15.60 6.85
N GLU A 61 -20.96 -15.02 5.67
CA GLU A 61 -22.20 -15.23 4.93
C GLU A 61 -21.94 -16.04 3.64
N ALA A 62 -22.84 -16.97 3.34
CA ALA A 62 -22.86 -17.70 2.08
C ALA A 62 -23.04 -16.76 0.88
N LEU A 63 -22.57 -17.18 -0.30
CA LEU A 63 -22.66 -16.38 -1.52
C LEU A 63 -24.11 -16.07 -1.92
N ARG A 64 -25.06 -16.98 -1.66
CA ARG A 64 -26.49 -16.75 -1.92
C ARG A 64 -27.12 -15.66 -1.05
N SER A 65 -26.53 -15.30 0.09
CA SER A 65 -27.13 -14.39 1.07
C SER A 65 -27.03 -12.91 0.68
N ALA A 66 -26.27 -12.57 -0.36
CA ALA A 66 -26.17 -11.20 -0.86
C ALA A 66 -25.75 -11.16 -2.35
N PRO A 67 -25.97 -10.03 -3.05
CA PRO A 67 -25.54 -9.89 -4.45
C PRO A 67 -24.03 -10.11 -4.61
N SER A 68 -23.69 -11.05 -5.49
CA SER A 68 -22.33 -11.53 -5.72
C SER A 68 -21.83 -11.18 -7.12
N ILE A 69 -20.51 -11.02 -7.25
CA ILE A 69 -19.84 -10.70 -8.51
C ILE A 69 -18.79 -11.76 -8.83
N LEU A 70 -18.67 -12.11 -10.11
CA LEU A 70 -17.59 -12.94 -10.62
C LEU A 70 -16.43 -12.03 -11.02
N LEU A 71 -15.33 -12.10 -10.27
CA LEU A 71 -14.10 -11.36 -10.59
C LEU A 71 -13.47 -11.92 -11.86
N GLN A 72 -12.69 -11.09 -12.57
CA GLN A 72 -11.94 -11.53 -13.76
C GLN A 72 -11.03 -12.75 -13.48
N CYS A 73 -10.53 -12.91 -12.25
CA CYS A 73 -9.73 -14.07 -11.87
C CYS A 73 -10.52 -15.38 -11.70
N GLY A 74 -11.85 -15.36 -11.89
CA GLY A 74 -12.73 -16.53 -11.77
C GLY A 74 -13.30 -16.79 -10.38
N HIS A 75 -12.99 -15.94 -9.40
CA HIS A 75 -13.44 -16.07 -8.02
C HIS A 75 -14.70 -15.23 -7.76
N ILE A 76 -15.60 -15.71 -6.90
CA ILE A 76 -16.88 -15.06 -6.59
C ILE A 76 -16.84 -14.50 -5.18
N VAL A 77 -17.26 -13.23 -5.04
CA VAL A 77 -17.37 -12.54 -3.75
C VAL A 77 -18.62 -11.67 -3.74
N HIS A 78 -19.14 -11.32 -2.55
CA HIS A 78 -20.21 -10.33 -2.47
C HIS A 78 -19.71 -8.96 -2.94
N LEU A 79 -20.55 -8.25 -3.69
CA LEU A 79 -20.23 -6.89 -4.17
C LEU A 79 -19.91 -5.93 -3.01
N HIS A 80 -20.74 -5.98 -1.96
CA HIS A 80 -20.62 -5.07 -0.83
C HIS A 80 -19.34 -5.32 -0.02
N CYS A 81 -18.94 -6.59 0.14
CA CYS A 81 -17.68 -6.98 0.77
C CYS A 81 -16.48 -6.44 0.00
N ALA A 82 -16.45 -6.60 -1.32
CA ALA A 82 -15.38 -6.08 -2.16
C ALA A 82 -15.28 -4.55 -2.09
N LYS A 83 -16.42 -3.84 -2.20
CA LYS A 83 -16.46 -2.37 -2.06
C LYS A 83 -15.96 -1.92 -0.69
N ARG A 84 -16.43 -2.54 0.39
CA ARG A 84 -16.02 -2.22 1.76
C ARG A 84 -14.52 -2.42 1.95
N GLN A 85 -13.97 -3.54 1.48
CA GLN A 85 -12.54 -3.82 1.56
C GLN A 85 -11.71 -2.74 0.82
N ILE A 86 -12.16 -2.31 -0.36
CA ILE A 86 -11.50 -1.23 -1.12
C ILE A 86 -11.57 0.10 -0.38
N GLN A 87 -12.75 0.46 0.14
CA GLN A 87 -13.01 1.72 0.84
C GLN A 87 -12.28 1.83 2.19
N GLN A 88 -12.11 0.71 2.92
CA GLN A 88 -11.33 0.66 4.15
C GLN A 88 -9.85 0.95 3.90
N GLY A 89 -9.32 0.57 2.74
CA GLY A 89 -7.94 0.86 2.35
C GLY A 89 -6.90 0.06 3.14
N CYS A 90 -5.70 0.66 3.29
CA CYS A 90 -4.60 0.03 4.00
C CYS A 90 -4.76 0.22 5.52
N PRO A 91 -4.62 -0.84 6.35
CA PRO A 91 -4.79 -0.72 7.79
C PRO A 91 -3.64 0.03 8.49
N GLY A 92 -2.42 -0.05 7.95
CA GLY A 92 -1.22 0.52 8.56
C GLY A 92 -0.75 1.84 7.94
N PRO A 93 0.22 2.53 8.58
CA PRO A 93 0.78 3.79 8.07
C PRO A 93 1.53 3.58 6.75
N GLN A 94 2.18 2.42 6.60
CA GLN A 94 2.85 2.02 5.38
C GLN A 94 1.82 1.64 4.32
N ILE A 95 1.94 2.22 3.13
CA ILE A 95 1.07 1.91 2.00
C ILE A 95 1.34 0.48 1.53
N SER A 96 0.31 -0.35 1.58
CA SER A 96 0.23 -1.64 0.90
C SER A 96 -0.98 -1.67 -0.02
N PHE A 97 -1.05 -2.66 -0.92
CA PHE A 97 -2.19 -2.84 -1.85
C PHE A 97 -2.87 -4.20 -1.67
N GLY A 98 -2.71 -4.83 -0.51
CA GLY A 98 -3.32 -6.13 -0.20
C GLY A 98 -4.85 -6.09 -0.32
N TYR A 99 -5.48 -5.01 0.14
CA TYR A 99 -6.93 -4.81 0.10
C TYR A 99 -7.52 -4.68 -1.32
N LEU A 100 -6.70 -4.50 -2.35
CA LEU A 100 -7.17 -4.50 -3.75
C LEU A 100 -7.16 -5.90 -4.37
N LYS A 101 -6.59 -6.89 -3.68
CA LYS A 101 -6.36 -8.23 -4.22
C LYS A 101 -7.47 -9.19 -3.80
N CYS A 102 -7.77 -10.14 -4.68
CA CYS A 102 -8.65 -11.26 -4.39
C CYS A 102 -8.07 -12.06 -3.22
N PRO A 103 -8.84 -12.33 -2.15
CA PRO A 103 -8.34 -13.02 -0.97
C PRO A 103 -7.89 -14.45 -1.29
N GLN A 104 -8.49 -15.09 -2.30
CA GLN A 104 -8.21 -16.47 -2.72
C GLN A 104 -6.92 -16.61 -3.55
N CYS A 105 -6.73 -15.84 -4.64
CA CYS A 105 -5.56 -16.00 -5.52
C CYS A 105 -4.57 -14.82 -5.52
N LYS A 106 -4.83 -13.78 -4.74
CA LYS A 106 -4.00 -12.57 -4.60
C LYS A 106 -3.81 -11.75 -5.90
N LEU A 107 -4.52 -12.08 -6.98
CA LEU A 107 -4.60 -11.23 -8.18
C LEU A 107 -5.43 -9.98 -7.88
N LEU A 108 -5.16 -8.89 -8.59
CA LEU A 108 -5.94 -7.67 -8.47
C LEU A 108 -7.43 -7.96 -8.77
N MET A 109 -8.33 -7.56 -7.87
CA MET A 109 -9.76 -7.66 -8.13
C MET A 109 -10.10 -6.78 -9.32
N LYS A 110 -10.86 -7.31 -10.28
CA LYS A 110 -11.29 -6.58 -11.47
C LYS A 110 -12.74 -6.93 -11.76
N HIS A 111 -13.57 -5.90 -11.76
CA HIS A 111 -15.00 -5.99 -12.04
C HIS A 111 -15.56 -4.57 -12.28
N SER A 112 -16.42 -4.40 -13.29
CA SER A 112 -16.94 -3.08 -13.70
C SER A 112 -17.58 -2.28 -12.56
N LYS A 113 -18.27 -2.95 -11.64
CA LYS A 113 -18.90 -2.31 -10.47
C LYS A 113 -17.92 -1.85 -9.38
N LEU A 114 -16.63 -2.18 -9.51
CA LEU A 114 -15.56 -1.79 -8.60
C LEU A 114 -14.67 -0.67 -9.18
N ASP A 115 -14.72 -0.41 -10.50
CA ASP A 115 -13.80 0.51 -11.18
C ASP A 115 -13.74 1.90 -10.54
N ALA A 116 -14.90 2.46 -10.19
CA ALA A 116 -15.00 3.76 -9.53
C ALA A 116 -14.33 3.77 -8.14
N ASP A 117 -14.55 2.72 -7.35
CA ASP A 117 -13.92 2.57 -6.03
C ASP A 117 -12.41 2.35 -6.16
N MET A 118 -11.95 1.62 -7.19
CA MET A 118 -10.53 1.30 -7.39
C MET A 118 -9.69 2.43 -7.98
N HIS A 119 -10.29 3.36 -8.75
CA HIS A 119 -9.57 4.34 -9.56
C HIS A 119 -8.46 5.10 -8.81
N LYS A 120 -8.79 5.66 -7.63
CA LYS A 120 -7.84 6.42 -6.81
C LYS A 120 -6.69 5.56 -6.28
N HIS A 121 -6.99 4.31 -5.90
CA HIS A 121 -6.00 3.39 -5.35
C HIS A 121 -5.04 2.89 -6.44
N LEU A 122 -5.55 2.60 -7.64
CA LEU A 122 -4.72 2.22 -8.79
C LEU A 122 -3.83 3.38 -9.26
N THR A 123 -4.33 4.61 -9.21
CA THR A 123 -3.53 5.82 -9.48
C THR A 123 -2.38 5.94 -8.49
N THR A 124 -2.67 5.83 -7.19
CA THR A 124 -1.63 5.83 -6.13
C THR A 124 -0.63 4.69 -6.33
N MET A 125 -1.09 3.49 -6.69
CA MET A 125 -0.21 2.35 -7.00
C MET A 125 0.74 2.66 -8.16
N GLY A 126 0.24 3.26 -9.25
CA GLY A 126 1.07 3.70 -10.36
C GLY A 126 2.14 4.72 -9.95
N GLN A 127 1.76 5.71 -9.14
CA GLN A 127 2.70 6.72 -8.62
C GLN A 127 3.81 6.08 -7.77
N ILE A 128 3.47 5.14 -6.89
CA ILE A 128 4.44 4.45 -6.03
C ILE A 128 5.37 3.57 -6.86
N LYS A 129 4.85 2.81 -7.83
CA LYS A 129 5.67 2.02 -8.75
C LYS A 129 6.70 2.91 -9.47
N ALA A 130 6.26 4.04 -10.03
CA ALA A 130 7.16 4.98 -10.71
C ALA A 130 8.23 5.57 -9.76
N ARG A 131 7.85 5.93 -8.53
CA ARG A 131 8.77 6.43 -7.50
C ARG A 131 9.78 5.37 -7.08
N ALA A 132 9.36 4.12 -6.91
CA ALA A 132 10.23 3.01 -6.53
C ALA A 132 11.29 2.72 -7.58
N ILE A 133 10.90 2.66 -8.86
CA ILE A 133 11.85 2.52 -9.97
C ILE A 133 12.81 3.72 -10.05
N LYS A 134 12.29 4.94 -9.85
CA LYS A 134 13.14 6.14 -9.80
C LYS A 134 14.15 6.07 -8.67
N ARG A 135 13.75 5.54 -7.50
CA ARG A 135 14.66 5.35 -6.36
C ARG A 135 15.77 4.33 -6.66
N LEU A 136 15.46 3.22 -7.33
CA LEU A 136 16.51 2.27 -7.76
C LEU A 136 17.58 2.94 -8.64
N LYS A 137 17.18 3.85 -9.52
CA LYS A 137 18.10 4.62 -10.37
C LYS A 137 18.97 5.57 -9.54
N LEU A 138 18.37 6.26 -8.58
CA LEU A 138 19.10 7.17 -7.68
C LEU A 138 20.10 6.44 -6.79
N GLU A 139 19.81 5.21 -6.40
CA GLU A 139 20.72 4.38 -5.61
C GLU A 139 21.72 3.59 -6.47
N GLY A 140 21.74 3.78 -7.79
CA GLY A 140 22.69 3.11 -8.70
C GLY A 140 22.51 1.60 -8.83
N VAL A 141 21.38 1.04 -8.37
CA VAL A 141 21.13 -0.41 -8.37
C VAL A 141 20.19 -0.87 -9.47
N TYR A 142 19.62 0.06 -10.25
CA TYR A 142 18.63 -0.23 -11.29
C TYR A 142 19.15 -1.23 -12.33
N ASP A 143 20.31 -0.99 -12.95
CA ASP A 143 20.82 -1.83 -14.04
C ASP A 143 21.16 -3.24 -13.57
N LYS A 144 21.79 -3.35 -12.38
CA LYS A 144 22.12 -4.63 -11.76
C LYS A 144 20.88 -5.46 -11.48
N LEU A 145 19.81 -4.85 -10.93
CA LEU A 145 18.55 -5.56 -10.66
C LEU A 145 17.76 -5.84 -11.93
N LYS A 146 17.81 -4.95 -12.92
CA LYS A 146 17.13 -5.15 -14.21
C LYS A 146 17.72 -6.35 -14.95
N ALA A 147 19.04 -6.51 -14.93
CA ALA A 147 19.72 -7.65 -15.55
C ALA A 147 19.31 -9.01 -14.96
N SER A 148 18.90 -9.05 -13.68
CA SER A 148 18.44 -10.27 -13.01
C SER A 148 16.92 -10.48 -13.04
N CYS A 149 16.16 -9.57 -13.65
CA CYS A 149 14.71 -9.64 -13.73
C CYS A 149 14.22 -10.15 -15.09
N SER A 150 13.28 -11.09 -15.06
CA SER A 150 12.62 -11.60 -16.28
C SER A 150 11.59 -10.63 -16.87
N SER A 151 11.16 -9.61 -16.12
CA SER A 151 10.17 -8.62 -16.55
C SER A 151 10.23 -7.33 -15.73
N ASP A 152 9.68 -6.24 -16.29
CA ASP A 152 9.53 -4.97 -15.58
C ASP A 152 8.61 -5.07 -14.35
N ASP A 153 7.63 -5.97 -14.38
CA ASP A 153 6.77 -6.25 -13.22
C ASP A 153 7.54 -6.90 -12.07
N LYS A 154 8.48 -7.80 -12.38
CA LYS A 154 9.36 -8.40 -11.38
C LYS A 154 10.29 -7.35 -10.77
N LEU A 155 10.89 -6.49 -11.58
CA LEU A 155 11.73 -5.39 -11.11
C LEU A 155 10.96 -4.44 -10.21
N THR A 156 9.74 -4.08 -10.61
CA THR A 156 8.84 -3.24 -9.81
C THR A 156 8.50 -3.91 -8.49
N SER A 157 8.25 -5.21 -8.48
CA SER A 157 7.96 -5.95 -7.26
C SER A 157 9.14 -5.93 -6.29
N LEU A 158 10.36 -6.18 -6.77
CA LEU A 158 11.59 -6.06 -5.96
C LEU A 158 11.76 -4.64 -5.39
N ALA A 159 11.49 -3.60 -6.19
CA ALA A 159 11.56 -2.22 -5.72
C ALA A 159 10.55 -1.94 -4.59
N LEU A 160 9.34 -2.48 -4.69
CA LEU A 160 8.29 -2.35 -3.66
C LEU A 160 8.55 -3.21 -2.42
N GLU A 161 9.33 -4.28 -2.54
CA GLU A 161 9.83 -5.09 -1.42
C GLU A 161 10.97 -4.38 -0.69
N GLN A 162 11.84 -3.67 -1.42
CA GLN A 162 12.99 -2.97 -0.84
C GLN A 162 12.61 -1.66 -0.14
N TYR A 163 11.58 -0.97 -0.62
CA TYR A 163 11.23 0.38 -0.18
C TYR A 163 9.89 0.45 0.54
N GLN A 164 9.77 1.40 1.46
CA GLN A 164 8.52 1.74 2.14
C GLN A 164 8.03 3.13 1.73
N TYR A 165 6.71 3.24 1.54
CA TYR A 165 6.04 4.45 1.14
C TYR A 165 4.88 4.75 2.07
N TYR A 166 4.66 6.04 2.31
CA TYR A 166 3.66 6.55 3.24
C TYR A 166 2.86 7.66 2.55
N MET A 167 1.64 7.89 3.04
CA MET A 167 0.76 8.93 2.47
C MET A 167 0.90 10.22 3.28
N CYS A 168 1.37 11.30 2.64
CA CYS A 168 1.53 12.58 3.34
C CYS A 168 0.18 13.15 3.79
N SER A 169 0.05 13.46 5.07
CA SER A 169 -1.15 14.00 5.71
C SER A 169 -1.53 15.38 5.16
N LYS A 170 -0.53 16.20 4.77
CA LYS A 170 -0.73 17.55 4.22
C LYS A 170 -1.05 17.56 2.73
N CYS A 171 -0.17 17.03 1.88
CA CYS A 171 -0.31 17.14 0.42
C CYS A 171 -0.99 15.93 -0.25
N LYS A 172 -1.28 14.86 0.50
CA LYS A 172 -1.91 13.63 0.00
C LYS A 172 -1.14 12.94 -1.14
N ASN A 173 0.18 13.16 -1.22
CA ASN A 173 1.07 12.46 -2.14
C ASN A 173 1.86 11.36 -1.40
N PRO A 174 2.13 10.23 -2.07
CA PRO A 174 3.01 9.21 -1.52
C PRO A 174 4.46 9.69 -1.47
N TYR A 175 5.16 9.42 -0.38
CA TYR A 175 6.58 9.76 -0.21
C TYR A 175 7.39 8.57 0.30
N TYR A 176 8.69 8.60 0.03
CA TYR A 176 9.64 7.58 0.44
C TYR A 176 9.94 7.70 1.93
N GLY A 177 9.76 6.60 2.67
CA GLY A 177 10.02 6.53 4.12
C GLY A 177 11.21 5.66 4.48
N GLY A 178 12.14 5.43 3.56
CA GLY A 178 13.31 4.56 3.79
C GLY A 178 13.22 3.18 3.14
N LYS A 179 14.26 2.38 3.37
CA LYS A 179 14.29 0.96 3.01
C LYS A 179 13.51 0.17 4.06
N ARG A 180 12.88 -0.93 3.65
CA ARG A 180 12.29 -1.86 4.61
C ARG A 180 13.41 -2.53 5.40
N ASN A 181 13.32 -2.49 6.72
CA ASN A 181 14.17 -3.30 7.56
C ASN A 181 13.56 -4.71 7.62
N CYS A 182 14.15 -5.70 6.94
CA CYS A 182 13.72 -7.11 7.06
C CYS A 182 14.13 -7.72 8.42
N GLY A 183 13.85 -7.02 9.51
CA GLY A 183 14.04 -7.51 10.87
C GLY A 183 12.75 -8.18 11.38
N PRO A 184 12.86 -9.13 12.32
CA PRO A 184 11.74 -9.93 12.84
C PRO A 184 10.60 -9.12 13.49
N ASN A 185 10.78 -7.82 13.75
CA ASN A 185 9.84 -6.99 14.50
C ASN A 185 8.77 -6.25 13.65
N LEU A 186 8.65 -6.51 12.34
CA LEU A 186 7.67 -5.82 11.48
C LEU A 186 6.40 -6.63 11.16
N ALA A 187 6.39 -7.94 11.43
CA ALA A 187 5.24 -8.78 11.12
C ALA A 187 4.08 -8.65 12.13
N GLU A 188 4.33 -8.06 13.30
CA GLU A 188 3.40 -8.03 14.43
C GLU A 188 2.92 -6.63 14.84
N ASP A 189 3.15 -5.58 14.04
CA ASP A 189 2.68 -4.22 14.38
C ASP A 189 1.23 -3.94 13.94
N GLN A 190 0.37 -4.97 13.92
CA GLN A 190 -1.05 -4.88 13.55
C GLN A 190 -1.92 -4.24 14.65
N GLY A 191 -1.35 -3.38 15.50
CA GLY A 191 -2.03 -2.80 16.66
C GLY A 191 -1.47 -1.50 17.20
N ARG A 192 -0.35 -0.97 16.69
CA ARG A 192 0.09 0.38 17.09
C ARG A 192 -0.80 1.43 16.43
N GLN A 193 -1.55 2.11 17.29
CA GLN A 193 -2.24 3.33 16.92
C GLN A 193 -1.20 4.40 16.59
N TYR A 194 -1.15 4.80 15.32
CA TYR A 194 -0.37 5.95 14.88
C TYR A 194 -1.33 7.11 14.62
N ASP A 195 -0.84 8.35 14.75
CA ASP A 195 -1.60 9.51 14.31
C ASP A 195 -1.30 9.79 12.82
N PRO A 196 -2.28 9.66 11.91
CA PRO A 196 -2.09 9.96 10.50
C PRO A 196 -1.63 11.39 10.24
N SER A 197 -1.85 12.33 11.17
CA SER A 197 -1.40 13.72 11.04
C SER A 197 0.13 13.84 11.02
N GLU A 198 0.83 12.90 11.68
CA GLU A 198 2.29 12.86 11.82
C GLU A 198 3.01 12.33 10.58
N LEU A 199 2.30 11.71 9.64
CA LEU A 199 2.86 11.28 8.36
C LEU A 199 3.07 12.48 7.43
N VAL A 200 4.17 13.21 7.58
CA VAL A 200 4.46 14.39 6.77
C VAL A 200 5.72 14.16 5.94
N CYS A 201 5.61 14.32 4.62
CA CYS A 201 6.79 14.20 3.75
C CYS A 201 7.79 15.34 3.98
N GLY A 202 9.07 15.11 3.65
CA GLY A 202 10.13 16.11 3.84
C GLY A 202 9.85 17.45 3.15
N GLY A 203 9.21 17.44 1.98
CA GLY A 203 8.81 18.68 1.30
C GLY A 203 7.73 19.48 2.03
N CYS A 204 6.91 18.85 2.87
CA CYS A 204 5.85 19.46 3.66
C CYS A 204 6.28 19.81 5.10
N SER A 205 7.37 19.20 5.60
CA SER A 205 8.00 19.52 6.89
C SER A 205 9.08 20.59 6.77
N ALA A 206 9.73 20.73 5.62
CA ALA A 206 10.75 21.75 5.37
C ALA A 206 10.21 23.19 5.19
N GLY A 207 8.90 23.40 5.13
CA GLY A 207 8.31 24.73 4.96
C GLY A 207 8.62 25.38 3.59
N ALA A 208 8.59 26.72 3.54
CA ALA A 208 8.79 27.49 2.29
C ALA A 208 10.21 27.32 1.71
N ASP A 209 11.20 27.05 2.56
CA ASP A 209 12.61 26.86 2.19
C ASP A 209 12.91 25.44 1.67
N GLY A 210 11.92 24.54 1.73
CA GLY A 210 12.03 23.13 1.35
C GLY A 210 12.06 22.82 -0.14
N LYS A 211 12.30 23.80 -1.02
CA LYS A 211 12.38 23.55 -2.46
C LYS A 211 13.82 23.31 -2.88
N CYS A 212 14.03 22.27 -3.69
CA CYS A 212 15.31 22.04 -4.34
C CYS A 212 15.66 23.24 -5.25
N LYS A 213 16.84 23.83 -5.04
CA LYS A 213 17.36 24.96 -5.83
C LYS A 213 17.60 24.62 -7.31
N LEU A 214 17.79 23.33 -7.63
CA LEU A 214 18.01 22.84 -9.00
C LEU A 214 16.72 22.45 -9.73
N GLY A 215 15.55 22.88 -9.24
CA GLY A 215 14.27 22.67 -9.95
C GLY A 215 13.64 21.29 -9.79
N HIS A 216 14.21 20.38 -8.98
CA HIS A 216 13.61 19.06 -8.70
C HIS A 216 12.32 19.11 -7.84
N GLY A 217 11.90 20.30 -7.41
CA GLY A 217 10.78 20.51 -6.51
C GLY A 217 11.10 20.15 -5.07
N ASN A 218 10.08 19.86 -4.26
CA ASN A 218 10.21 19.49 -2.85
C ASN A 218 9.92 18.00 -2.57
N GLN A 219 9.50 17.24 -3.58
CA GLN A 219 9.07 15.85 -3.44
C GLN A 219 10.18 14.83 -3.17
N PHE A 220 11.45 15.26 -3.33
CA PHE A 220 12.65 14.46 -3.07
C PHE A 220 13.41 14.96 -1.83
N VAL A 221 12.85 15.93 -1.09
CA VAL A 221 13.43 16.39 0.16
C VAL A 221 13.21 15.34 1.22
N GLU A 222 14.31 14.96 1.87
CA GLU A 222 14.35 13.91 2.88
C GLU A 222 15.00 14.47 4.15
N PHE A 223 14.51 14.03 5.30
CA PHE A 223 15.11 14.30 6.60
C PHE A 223 15.70 13.02 7.17
N LYS A 224 16.76 13.19 7.95
CA LYS A 224 17.29 12.14 8.80
C LYS A 224 16.42 12.06 10.07
N CYS A 225 16.16 10.84 10.54
CA CYS A 225 15.64 10.61 11.88
C CYS A 225 16.56 11.28 12.91
N ARG A 226 16.00 12.06 13.84
CA ARG A 226 16.80 12.74 14.86
C ARG A 226 17.64 11.76 15.67
N PHE A 227 17.17 10.54 15.89
CA PHE A 227 17.75 9.59 16.84
C PHE A 227 18.63 8.51 16.22
N CYS A 228 18.60 8.33 14.90
CA CYS A 228 19.42 7.33 14.24
C CYS A 228 19.80 7.75 12.81
N CYS A 229 20.58 6.93 12.12
CA CYS A 229 21.03 7.17 10.76
C CYS A 229 20.07 6.59 9.73
N SER A 230 18.77 6.89 9.85
CA SER A 230 17.73 6.43 8.90
C SER A 230 16.97 7.61 8.32
N ILE A 231 16.35 7.41 7.16
CA ILE A 231 15.40 8.38 6.60
C ILE A 231 14.19 8.46 7.53
N ALA A 232 13.69 9.67 7.74
CA ALA A 232 12.51 9.93 8.55
C ALA A 232 11.23 9.60 7.78
N THR A 233 10.28 9.03 8.51
CA THR A 233 8.91 8.72 8.09
C THR A 233 7.92 9.68 8.73
N PHE A 234 8.03 9.91 10.04
CA PHE A 234 7.09 10.72 10.82
C PHE A 234 7.69 12.09 11.15
N PHE A 235 6.81 13.07 11.33
CA PHE A 235 7.11 14.41 11.80
C PHE A 235 6.15 14.75 12.94
N CYS A 236 6.66 14.64 14.17
CA CYS A 236 5.88 14.81 15.38
C CYS A 236 6.20 16.14 16.05
N PHE A 237 5.25 16.64 16.85
CA PHE A 237 5.42 17.85 17.68
C PHE A 237 5.83 19.11 16.88
N GLY A 238 5.57 19.12 15.58
CA GLY A 238 5.92 20.21 14.66
C GLY A 238 7.42 20.47 14.49
N THR A 239 8.30 19.64 15.05
CA THR A 239 9.75 19.92 15.11
C THR A 239 10.64 18.68 15.01
N ILE A 240 10.12 17.46 15.18
CA ILE A 240 10.95 16.26 15.34
C ILE A 240 10.67 15.24 14.26
N HIS A 241 11.73 14.82 13.56
CA HIS A 241 11.67 13.76 12.55
C HIS A 241 12.05 12.39 13.11
N PHE A 242 11.21 11.39 12.85
CA PHE A 242 11.40 10.00 13.30
C PHE A 242 11.40 9.02 12.12
N CYS A 243 12.28 8.03 12.13
CA CYS A 243 12.04 6.81 11.36
C CYS A 243 11.00 5.92 12.07
N ASP A 244 10.47 4.96 11.32
CA ASP A 244 9.46 4.01 11.80
C ASP A 244 9.87 3.31 13.11
N SER A 245 11.10 2.78 13.17
CA SER A 245 11.61 2.08 14.36
C SER A 245 11.77 2.99 15.59
N CYS A 246 12.24 4.23 15.41
CA CYS A 246 12.42 5.16 16.53
C CYS A 246 11.09 5.72 17.03
N HIS A 247 10.10 5.93 16.15
CA HIS A 247 8.76 6.38 16.53
C HIS A 247 8.07 5.38 17.47
N GLY A 248 8.16 4.08 17.16
CA GLY A 248 7.52 3.02 17.94
C GLY A 248 8.11 2.76 19.34
N ILE A 249 9.34 3.20 19.62
CA ILE A 249 10.04 2.97 20.90
C ILE A 249 10.34 4.27 21.67
N TRP A 250 9.94 5.42 21.11
CA TRP A 250 10.28 6.74 21.63
C TRP A 250 9.93 6.97 23.11
N PRO A 251 8.76 6.55 23.64
CA PRO A 251 8.43 6.76 25.05
C PRO A 251 9.30 5.95 26.01
N GLN A 252 9.89 4.83 25.55
CA GLN A 252 10.57 3.85 26.39
C GLN A 252 12.09 4.00 26.39
N GLN A 253 12.67 4.53 25.31
CA GLN A 253 14.12 4.66 25.15
C GLN A 253 14.68 6.04 25.48
N HIS A 254 13.88 6.96 26.04
CA HIS A 254 14.34 8.30 26.41
C HIS A 254 14.15 8.60 27.91
N SER A 255 14.52 7.64 28.76
CA SER A 255 14.92 7.97 30.13
C SER A 255 16.16 8.87 30.11
N SER A 256 16.38 9.65 31.18
CA SER A 256 17.55 10.54 31.32
C SER A 256 18.91 9.84 31.20
N SER A 257 18.94 8.50 31.24
CA SER A 257 20.12 7.65 31.17
C SER A 257 20.46 7.12 29.77
N TYR A 258 19.61 7.31 28.76
CA TYR A 258 19.85 6.71 27.43
C TYR A 258 20.85 7.52 26.60
N VAL A 259 21.97 6.88 26.24
CA VAL A 259 23.01 7.47 25.39
C VAL A 259 22.73 7.11 23.93
N LEU A 260 22.45 8.13 23.12
CA LEU A 260 22.21 7.96 21.69
C LEU A 260 23.49 7.47 20.98
N PRO A 261 23.42 6.38 20.19
CA PRO A 261 24.57 5.90 19.43
C PRO A 261 25.02 6.99 18.46
N GLN A 262 26.32 7.25 18.37
CA GLN A 262 26.84 8.27 17.46
C GLN A 262 27.37 7.67 16.16
N CYS A 263 27.17 8.41 15.07
CA CYS A 263 27.59 7.99 13.73
C CYS A 263 29.13 8.01 13.62
N LYS A 264 29.71 6.96 13.01
CA LYS A 264 31.16 6.82 12.76
C LYS A 264 31.62 7.48 11.45
N GLY A 265 30.87 8.48 10.98
CA GLY A 265 31.14 9.21 9.74
C GLY A 265 30.58 8.55 8.47
N PRO A 266 30.66 9.25 7.32
CA PRO A 266 29.96 8.89 6.08
C PRO A 266 30.27 7.47 5.55
N GLN A 267 31.53 7.02 5.68
CA GLN A 267 31.98 5.72 5.18
C GLN A 267 31.32 4.53 5.90
N HIS A 268 30.91 4.72 7.16
CA HIS A 268 30.25 3.70 7.97
C HIS A 268 28.77 3.99 8.19
N CYS A 269 28.29 5.14 7.71
CA CYS A 269 26.92 5.57 7.89
C CYS A 269 26.02 4.87 6.86
N PRO A 270 24.90 4.26 7.25
CA PRO A 270 23.95 3.68 6.29
C PRO A 270 23.32 4.73 5.35
N LEU A 271 23.39 6.03 5.66
CA LEU A 271 22.98 7.11 4.76
C LEU A 271 24.08 7.50 3.77
N GLY A 272 25.33 7.07 3.97
CA GLY A 272 26.47 7.36 3.10
C GLY A 272 26.86 8.84 3.01
N ILE A 273 26.39 9.69 3.92
CA ILE A 273 26.61 11.14 3.88
C ILE A 273 26.98 11.71 5.25
N ALA A 274 27.66 12.86 5.24
CA ALA A 274 27.88 13.64 6.45
C ALA A 274 26.56 14.27 6.90
N HIS A 275 26.29 14.21 8.20
CA HIS A 275 25.07 14.75 8.80
C HIS A 275 25.31 15.16 10.25
N ALA A 276 24.38 15.90 10.83
CA ALA A 276 24.46 16.28 12.24
C ALA A 276 24.45 15.04 13.18
N PRO A 277 25.05 15.12 14.37
CA PRO A 277 25.03 14.04 15.36
C PRO A 277 23.62 13.57 15.72
N ASN A 278 23.48 12.31 16.17
CA ASN A 278 22.20 11.81 16.66
C ASN A 278 21.77 12.62 17.90
N GLY A 279 20.52 13.09 17.90
CA GLY A 279 19.97 14.06 18.83
C GLY A 279 19.68 15.43 18.21
N LYS A 280 20.20 15.70 16.99
CA LYS A 280 19.94 16.94 16.24
C LYS A 280 19.17 16.69 14.95
N GLU A 281 18.23 17.58 14.65
CA GLU A 281 17.50 17.59 13.37
C GLU A 281 18.46 17.83 12.21
N HIS A 282 18.21 17.18 11.07
CA HIS A 282 19.04 17.34 9.89
C HIS A 282 18.25 17.09 8.60
N CYS A 283 18.11 18.14 7.79
CA CYS A 283 17.60 18.04 6.42
C CYS A 283 18.71 17.48 5.52
N LEU A 284 18.46 16.35 4.89
CA LEU A 284 19.40 15.74 3.93
C LEU A 284 19.31 16.44 2.56
N GLY A 285 18.34 17.32 2.37
CA GLY A 285 18.08 17.98 1.09
C GLY A 285 17.45 17.03 0.07
N CYS A 286 17.60 17.36 -1.21
CA CYS A 286 17.00 16.66 -2.33
C CYS A 286 17.79 15.41 -2.72
N SER A 287 17.17 14.22 -2.69
CA SER A 287 17.84 12.96 -3.06
C SER A 287 18.29 12.92 -4.52
N MET A 288 17.63 13.63 -5.43
CA MET A 288 18.08 13.78 -6.83
C MET A 288 19.41 14.55 -6.94
N CYS A 289 19.59 15.60 -6.13
CA CYS A 289 20.83 16.38 -6.15
C CYS A 289 21.98 15.57 -5.57
N ARG A 290 21.73 14.91 -4.43
CA ARG A 290 22.74 14.08 -3.78
C ARG A 290 23.24 12.95 -4.69
N SER A 291 22.38 12.34 -5.51
CA SER A 291 22.82 11.31 -6.45
C SER A 291 23.66 11.87 -7.60
N GLN A 292 23.45 13.13 -8.00
CA GLN A 292 24.21 13.77 -9.07
C GLN A 292 25.59 14.23 -8.59
N GLU A 293 25.73 14.60 -7.32
CA GLU A 293 27.01 14.98 -6.68
C GLU A 293 27.92 13.76 -6.40
N GLN A 294 27.40 12.54 -6.50
CA GLN A 294 28.12 11.28 -6.28
C GLN A 294 28.63 10.63 -7.59
N LEU A 295 28.28 11.20 -8.74
CA LEU A 295 28.78 10.83 -10.09
C LEU A 295 29.94 11.76 -10.47
#